data_AF-A0A7W1AXG3-F1
#
_entry.id   AF-A0A7W1AXG3-F1
#
_cell.length_a   1.000
_cell.length_b   1.000
_cell.length_c   1.000
_cell.angle_alpha   90.00
_cell.angle_beta   90.00
_cell.angle_gamma   90.00
#
_symmetry.space_group_name_H-M   'P 1'
#
loop_
_entity.id
_entity.type
_entity.pdbx_description
1 polymer ?
#
loop_
_entity_poly.entity_id
_entity_poly.type
_entity_poly.pdbx_seq_one_letter_code
_entity_poly.pdbx_strand_id
1 'polypeptide(L)'
;AVIWKTTLQRLRFKPQDGLEMVATGKLTTYPGSSKYQIVIEHLAPAGAGALMALLDERRKKLQAEGLFDAARKKPIPYLPRVIGVVTSPTGAVIRDILHRLRDRFPTHVLVWPVRVQGEGAAEEVAAALRGFNAIQPGGPVSRPDVIIVARGGGSIEDLWAFNEEVAVRAVAESRIPTIAAVGHETDWTLIDHAADLRAPTPTGAAEMAVPVRAELVAATRELTNRRELALRRFMEVERRNYLTLCRALPSLADLLSLPRQKLDDVGGRLGRSLGANLTRPRARLNDIGGRLSRSLGAELAGKRRDYARRRDRLAPHLLARLAAQRNQRLALTQQRLAAAGAGALRHVRRDFTRVSARLDIACVLRSVKRRREQYGHICRLFQNMKDTASPDAILARGFALVTDMAGRPIRSPGQVSAGDALSIRVAEGEIRANVAGAKRAKKAKARGPANIAPAKARGRSNVLEPTRSSPVKAGQGSLF
;
A
#
# COMPACT_ATOMS: atom_id res chain seq x y z
N ALA A 1 28.12 -74.86 31.12
CA ALA A 1 29.05 -73.88 30.50
C ALA A 1 29.77 -73.14 31.61
N VAL A 2 31.04 -72.77 31.44
CA VAL A 2 31.86 -72.11 32.46
C VAL A 2 32.49 -70.87 31.84
N ILE A 3 32.47 -69.75 32.58
CA ILE A 3 33.14 -68.52 32.19
C ILE A 3 34.16 -68.13 33.27
N TRP A 4 35.41 -67.92 32.85
CA TRP A 4 36.48 -67.52 33.77
C TRP A 4 36.33 -66.05 34.16
N LYS A 5 36.71 -65.72 35.40
CA LYS A 5 36.61 -64.36 35.97
C LYS A 5 37.27 -63.29 35.08
N THR A 6 38.40 -63.62 34.46
CA THR A 6 39.14 -62.77 33.52
C THR A 6 38.37 -62.48 32.23
N THR A 7 37.61 -63.45 31.71
CA THR A 7 36.76 -63.28 30.53
C THR A 7 35.48 -62.54 30.88
N LEU A 8 34.89 -62.86 32.04
CA LEU A 8 33.68 -62.19 32.57
C LEU A 8 33.90 -60.67 32.73
N GLN A 9 35.09 -60.24 33.15
CA GLN A 9 35.44 -58.82 33.30
C GLN A 9 35.59 -58.07 31.96
N ARG A 10 35.92 -58.78 30.87
CA ARG A 10 36.09 -58.18 29.54
C ARG A 10 34.79 -58.14 28.73
N LEU A 11 33.73 -58.77 29.22
CA LEU A 11 32.44 -58.68 28.59
C LEU A 11 31.91 -57.26 28.71
N ARG A 12 31.51 -56.69 27.57
CA ARG A 12 30.75 -55.43 27.53
C ARG A 12 29.39 -55.54 28.25
N PHE A 13 28.91 -56.76 28.50
CA PHE A 13 27.58 -57.06 29.02
C PHE A 13 27.63 -58.11 30.14
N LYS A 14 26.89 -57.88 31.22
CA LYS A 14 26.69 -58.88 32.28
C LYS A 14 25.45 -59.73 31.97
N PRO A 15 25.53 -61.07 32.03
CA PRO A 15 24.35 -61.93 31.88
C PRO A 15 23.32 -61.63 32.98
N GLN A 16 22.05 -61.52 32.60
CA GLN A 16 20.89 -61.39 33.49
C GLN A 16 19.92 -62.54 33.24
N ASP A 17 19.17 -62.93 34.27
CA ASP A 17 18.16 -63.99 34.14
C ASP A 17 17.10 -63.61 33.09
N GLY A 18 16.86 -64.51 32.14
CA GLY A 18 15.90 -64.33 31.05
C GLY A 18 16.49 -63.83 29.71
N LEU A 19 17.79 -63.55 29.64
CA LEU A 19 18.44 -63.12 28.41
C LEU A 19 18.92 -64.33 27.58
N GLU A 20 18.40 -64.49 26.35
CA GLU A 20 18.98 -65.44 25.40
C GLU A 20 20.36 -64.94 24.95
N MET A 21 21.36 -65.81 24.95
CA MET A 21 22.75 -65.46 24.63
C MET A 21 23.40 -66.53 23.76
N VAL A 22 24.13 -66.11 22.74
CA VAL A 22 25.04 -66.95 21.96
C VAL A 22 26.40 -66.96 22.66
N ALA A 23 26.81 -68.15 23.11
CA ALA A 23 28.12 -68.39 23.69
C ALA A 23 29.02 -69.11 22.69
N THR A 24 30.15 -68.50 22.35
CA THR A 24 31.22 -69.11 21.54
C THR A 24 32.41 -69.43 22.44
N GLY A 25 32.96 -70.64 22.29
CA GLY A 25 34.02 -71.11 23.17
C GLY A 25 34.53 -72.50 22.83
N LYS A 26 35.47 -72.98 23.64
CA LYS A 26 36.11 -74.29 23.45
C LYS A 26 35.42 -75.35 24.29
N LEU A 27 35.14 -76.50 23.69
CA LEU A 27 34.64 -77.67 24.40
C LEU A 27 35.82 -78.37 25.10
N THR A 28 35.72 -78.57 26.41
CA THR A 28 36.72 -79.27 27.22
C THR A 28 36.05 -80.40 28.00
N THR A 29 36.82 -81.43 28.33
CA THR A 29 36.36 -82.57 29.12
C THR A 29 37.07 -82.57 30.47
N TYR A 30 36.35 -82.93 31.54
CA TYR A 30 36.94 -83.06 32.87
C TYR A 30 37.49 -84.49 33.06
N PRO A 31 38.81 -84.69 33.24
CA PRO A 31 39.35 -86.03 33.44
C PRO A 31 38.77 -86.65 34.73
N GLY A 32 38.10 -87.79 34.62
CA GLY A 32 37.49 -88.51 35.76
C GLY A 32 35.95 -88.53 35.80
N SER A 33 35.28 -87.67 35.02
CA SER A 33 33.84 -87.80 34.77
C SER A 33 33.60 -87.40 33.32
N SER A 34 32.97 -88.25 32.50
CA SER A 34 32.74 -88.04 31.05
C SER A 34 31.77 -86.89 30.73
N LYS A 35 31.80 -85.79 31.50
CA LYS A 35 31.01 -84.58 31.34
C LYS A 35 31.75 -83.60 30.44
N TYR A 36 31.11 -83.21 29.36
CA TYR A 36 31.57 -82.14 28.48
C TYR A 36 31.21 -80.77 29.09
N GLN A 37 32.17 -79.85 29.11
CA GLN A 37 31.95 -78.46 29.51
C GLN A 37 32.45 -77.51 28.41
N ILE A 38 31.66 -76.50 28.06
CA ILE A 38 32.12 -75.42 27.19
C ILE A 38 32.71 -74.29 28.05
N VAL A 39 33.96 -73.92 27.74
CA VAL A 39 34.63 -72.74 28.28
C VAL A 39 34.33 -71.58 27.35
N ILE A 40 33.55 -70.61 27.83
CA ILE A 40 33.07 -69.48 27.03
C ILE A 40 34.22 -68.48 26.83
N GLU A 41 34.55 -68.18 25.58
CA GLU A 41 35.52 -67.15 25.19
C GLU A 41 34.81 -65.84 24.79
N HIS A 42 33.66 -65.94 24.12
CA HIS A 42 32.85 -64.80 23.71
C HIS A 42 31.37 -65.06 24.02
N LEU A 43 30.68 -64.03 24.50
CA LEU A 43 29.29 -64.10 24.92
C LEU A 43 28.57 -62.87 24.35
N ALA A 44 27.63 -63.10 23.44
CA ALA A 44 26.83 -62.06 22.83
C ALA A 44 25.34 -62.36 23.05
N PRO A 45 24.50 -61.36 23.36
CA PRO A 45 23.06 -61.58 23.44
C PRO A 45 22.50 -62.09 22.11
N ALA A 46 21.60 -63.06 22.17
CA ALA A 46 20.87 -63.60 21.04
C ALA A 46 19.52 -62.87 20.92
N GLY A 47 19.22 -62.39 19.71
CA GLY A 47 17.88 -61.97 19.32
C GLY A 47 17.47 -60.54 19.67
N ALA A 48 16.40 -60.08 19.00
CA ALA A 48 15.81 -58.75 19.13
C ALA A 48 15.34 -58.40 20.56
N GLY A 49 15.09 -59.40 21.41
CA GLY A 49 14.63 -59.20 22.79
C GLY A 49 15.64 -58.49 23.70
N ALA A 50 16.93 -58.79 23.56
CA ALA A 50 17.97 -58.11 24.35
C ALA A 50 18.15 -56.64 23.92
N LEU A 51 18.05 -56.36 22.61
CA LEU A 51 18.06 -54.99 22.08
C LEU A 51 16.83 -54.20 22.57
N MET A 52 15.66 -54.85 22.62
CA MET A 52 14.44 -54.22 23.12
C MET A 52 14.53 -53.86 24.62
N ALA A 53 15.07 -54.77 25.45
CA ALA A 53 15.29 -54.49 26.86
C ALA A 53 16.24 -53.30 27.09
N LEU A 54 17.31 -53.20 26.30
CA LEU A 54 18.24 -52.07 26.33
C LEU A 54 17.59 -50.76 25.89
N LEU A 55 16.72 -50.82 24.87
CA LEU A 55 15.98 -49.66 24.39
C LEU A 55 15.01 -49.15 25.47
N ASP A 56 14.29 -50.05 26.14
CA ASP A 56 13.37 -49.72 27.22
C ASP A 56 14.08 -49.14 28.45
N GLU A 57 15.24 -49.68 28.84
CA GLU A 57 16.06 -49.13 29.92
C GLU A 57 16.52 -47.70 29.61
N ARG A 58 17.05 -47.47 28.39
CA ARG A 58 17.45 -46.14 27.95
C ARG A 58 16.28 -45.18 27.85
N ARG A 59 15.14 -45.64 27.33
CA ARG A 59 13.92 -44.85 27.24
C ARG A 59 13.52 -44.36 28.62
N LYS A 60 13.46 -45.25 29.62
CA LYS A 60 13.12 -44.89 31.00
C LYS A 60 14.12 -43.88 31.59
N LYS A 61 15.42 -44.09 31.39
CA LYS A 61 16.47 -43.16 31.86
C LYS A 61 16.29 -41.75 31.26
N LEU A 62 16.19 -41.66 29.93
CA LEU A 62 16.06 -40.38 29.24
C LEU A 62 14.71 -39.71 29.51
N GLN A 63 13.64 -40.50 29.69
CA GLN A 63 12.34 -39.99 30.09
C GLN A 63 12.36 -39.42 31.51
N ALA A 64 13.09 -40.03 32.44
CA ALA A 64 13.26 -39.51 33.81
C ALA A 64 14.03 -38.18 33.84
N GLU A 65 14.96 -37.98 32.90
CA GLU A 65 15.61 -36.68 32.66
C GLU A 65 14.69 -35.66 31.94
N GLY A 66 13.44 -36.05 31.66
CA GLY A 66 12.45 -35.24 30.96
C GLY A 66 12.72 -35.13 29.46
N LEU A 67 13.59 -35.95 28.86
CA LEU A 67 14.07 -35.69 27.49
C LEU A 67 12.95 -35.59 26.44
N PHE A 68 11.84 -36.25 26.71
CA PHE A 68 10.69 -36.42 25.82
C PHE A 68 9.49 -35.53 26.17
N ASP A 69 9.65 -34.55 27.07
CA ASP A 69 8.55 -33.68 27.50
C ASP A 69 7.96 -32.86 26.34
N ALA A 70 6.63 -32.92 26.20
CA ALA A 70 5.90 -32.18 25.16
C ALA A 70 6.11 -30.66 25.27
N ALA A 71 6.34 -30.14 26.48
CA ALA A 71 6.58 -28.71 26.71
C ALA A 71 7.87 -28.17 26.07
N ARG A 72 8.81 -29.05 25.70
CA ARG A 72 10.09 -28.66 25.09
C ARG A 72 10.05 -28.71 23.57
N LYS A 73 9.02 -29.35 23.00
CA LYS A 73 8.83 -29.47 21.56
C LYS A 73 8.49 -28.10 20.96
N LYS A 74 9.17 -27.76 19.88
CA LYS A 74 9.06 -26.48 19.18
C LYS A 74 8.07 -26.60 18.03
N PRO A 75 7.25 -25.56 17.78
CA PRO A 75 6.39 -25.55 16.62
C PRO A 75 7.23 -25.47 15.34
N ILE A 76 6.86 -26.25 14.33
CA ILE A 76 7.50 -26.19 13.02
C ILE A 76 7.04 -24.92 12.30
N PRO A 77 7.98 -24.16 11.71
CA PRO A 77 7.63 -22.98 10.92
C PRO A 77 6.68 -23.35 9.78
N TYR A 78 5.59 -22.60 9.62
CA TYR A 78 4.60 -22.89 8.58
C TYR A 78 5.16 -22.80 7.16
N LEU A 79 6.17 -21.95 6.92
CA LEU A 79 6.79 -21.78 5.61
C LEU A 79 8.31 -21.63 5.75
N PRO A 80 9.06 -22.73 5.93
CA PRO A 80 10.51 -22.68 6.04
C PRO A 80 11.12 -22.22 4.72
N ARG A 81 12.13 -21.35 4.76
CA ARG A 81 12.89 -20.92 3.58
C ARG A 81 14.01 -21.90 3.26
N VAL A 82 14.61 -22.48 4.30
CA VAL A 82 15.71 -23.44 4.18
C VAL A 82 15.43 -24.65 5.06
N ILE A 83 15.52 -25.84 4.47
CA ILE A 83 15.37 -27.12 5.15
C ILE A 83 16.74 -27.80 5.21
N GLY A 84 17.19 -28.15 6.41
CA GLY A 84 18.38 -28.96 6.62
C GLY A 84 17.99 -30.44 6.57
N VAL A 85 18.73 -31.28 5.86
CA VAL A 85 18.49 -32.73 5.81
C VAL A 85 19.75 -33.45 6.23
N VAL A 86 19.64 -34.26 7.28
CA VAL A 86 20.70 -35.14 7.79
C VAL A 86 20.41 -36.55 7.31
N THR A 87 21.12 -36.98 6.27
CA THR A 87 20.95 -38.31 5.66
C THR A 87 22.15 -38.66 4.77
N SER A 88 22.17 -39.87 4.22
CA SER A 88 23.18 -40.30 3.24
C SER A 88 22.97 -39.62 1.88
N PRO A 89 24.03 -39.09 1.23
CA PRO A 89 23.91 -38.35 -0.03
C PRO A 89 23.52 -39.22 -1.24
N THR A 90 23.73 -40.54 -1.18
CA THR A 90 23.49 -41.47 -2.31
C THR A 90 22.16 -42.23 -2.24
N GLY A 91 21.42 -42.10 -1.12
CA GLY A 91 20.22 -42.88 -0.86
C GLY A 91 19.00 -42.53 -1.74
N ALA A 92 18.00 -43.42 -1.76
CA ALA A 92 16.68 -43.13 -2.33
C ALA A 92 15.93 -42.07 -1.47
N VAL A 93 16.12 -42.13 -0.15
CA VAL A 93 15.54 -41.24 0.86
C VAL A 93 15.68 -39.76 0.50
N ILE A 94 16.89 -39.30 0.19
CA ILE A 94 17.12 -37.89 -0.16
C ILE A 94 16.43 -37.51 -1.47
N ARG A 95 16.40 -38.43 -2.45
CA ARG A 95 15.73 -38.20 -3.73
C ARG A 95 14.21 -38.09 -3.54
N ASP A 96 13.64 -38.92 -2.68
CA ASP A 96 12.21 -38.91 -2.36
C ASP A 96 11.81 -37.62 -1.64
N ILE A 97 12.59 -37.17 -0.66
CA ILE A 97 12.41 -35.88 0.02
C ILE A 97 12.48 -34.73 -0.99
N LEU A 98 13.52 -34.69 -1.83
CA LEU A 98 13.71 -33.62 -2.82
C LEU A 98 12.59 -33.60 -3.87
N HIS A 99 12.14 -34.77 -4.34
CA HIS A 99 11.02 -34.87 -5.27
C HIS A 99 9.74 -34.35 -4.63
N ARG A 100 9.44 -34.77 -3.40
CA ARG A 100 8.21 -34.35 -2.72
C ARG A 100 8.19 -32.86 -2.40
N LEU A 101 9.33 -32.28 -1.98
CA LEU A 101 9.45 -30.84 -1.79
C LEU A 101 9.27 -30.08 -3.11
N ARG A 102 9.84 -30.55 -4.22
CA ARG A 102 9.65 -29.89 -5.54
C ARG A 102 8.19 -29.89 -6.00
N ASP A 103 7.47 -30.97 -5.77
CA ASP A 103 6.07 -31.10 -6.14
C ASP A 103 5.16 -30.24 -5.24
N ARG A 104 5.32 -30.35 -3.92
CA ARG A 104 4.44 -29.71 -2.93
C ARG A 104 4.76 -28.23 -2.73
N PHE A 105 6.01 -27.87 -2.45
CA PHE A 105 6.48 -26.48 -2.30
C PHE A 105 8.00 -26.37 -2.46
N PRO A 106 8.51 -25.92 -3.63
CA PRO A 106 9.95 -25.81 -3.88
C PRO A 106 10.67 -24.94 -2.84
N THR A 107 11.56 -25.56 -2.07
CA THR A 107 12.30 -24.91 -0.97
C THR A 107 13.79 -25.18 -1.11
N HIS A 108 14.63 -24.30 -0.58
CA HIS A 108 16.06 -24.54 -0.56
C HIS A 108 16.42 -25.64 0.46
N VAL A 109 17.23 -26.61 0.04
CA VAL A 109 17.60 -27.76 0.88
C VAL A 109 19.11 -27.80 1.06
N LEU A 110 19.55 -27.90 2.31
CA LEU A 110 20.94 -28.12 2.70
C LEU A 110 21.10 -29.55 3.19
N VAL A 111 21.92 -30.34 2.50
CA VAL A 111 22.19 -31.73 2.90
C VAL A 111 23.48 -31.78 3.68
N TRP A 112 23.43 -32.33 4.90
CA TRP A 112 24.61 -32.71 5.65
C TRP A 112 24.81 -34.22 5.50
N PRO A 113 25.83 -34.66 4.75
CA PRO A 113 26.03 -36.08 4.50
C PRO A 113 26.49 -36.76 5.79
N VAL A 114 25.79 -37.82 6.19
CA VAL A 114 26.14 -38.66 7.34
C VAL A 114 25.93 -40.13 7.01
N ARG A 115 26.65 -41.00 7.72
CA ARG A 115 26.33 -42.43 7.78
C ARG A 115 25.04 -42.60 8.59
N VAL A 116 24.11 -43.36 8.03
CA VAL A 116 22.80 -43.63 8.64
C VAL A 116 22.72 -45.02 9.29
N GLN A 117 23.77 -45.83 9.20
CA GLN A 117 23.83 -47.18 9.75
C GLN A 117 25.28 -47.58 10.08
N GLY A 118 25.43 -48.55 10.98
CA GLY A 118 26.74 -49.05 11.42
C GLY A 118 27.35 -48.25 12.58
N GLU A 119 28.49 -48.74 13.06
CA GLU A 119 29.24 -48.13 14.17
C GLU A 119 29.77 -46.74 13.79
N GLY A 120 29.56 -45.75 14.66
CA GLY A 120 29.93 -44.34 14.42
C GLY A 120 28.84 -43.48 13.75
N ALA A 121 27.70 -44.06 13.36
CA ALA A 121 26.62 -43.32 12.71
C ALA A 121 25.92 -42.34 13.67
N ALA A 122 25.75 -42.73 14.94
CA ALA A 122 25.10 -41.88 15.95
C ALA A 122 25.88 -40.59 16.22
N GLU A 123 27.21 -40.68 16.29
CA GLU A 123 28.10 -39.54 16.49
C GLU A 123 28.10 -38.60 15.30
N GLU A 124 28.06 -39.13 14.07
CA GLU A 124 27.95 -38.31 12.86
C GLU A 124 26.62 -37.55 12.78
N VAL A 125 25.50 -38.23 13.09
CA VAL A 125 24.18 -37.58 13.16
C VAL A 125 24.19 -36.46 14.21
N ALA A 126 24.75 -36.72 15.40
CA ALA A 126 24.89 -35.71 16.45
C ALA A 126 25.79 -34.53 16.03
N ALA A 127 26.91 -34.82 15.35
CA ALA A 127 27.80 -33.79 14.82
C ALA A 127 27.12 -32.94 13.74
N ALA A 128 26.32 -33.54 12.87
CA ALA A 128 25.56 -32.81 11.85
C ALA A 128 24.49 -31.89 12.46
N LEU A 129 23.75 -32.37 13.46
CA LEU A 129 22.78 -31.56 14.20
C LEU A 129 23.45 -30.37 14.90
N ARG A 130 24.57 -30.61 15.59
CA ARG A 130 25.36 -29.54 16.22
C ARG A 130 25.92 -28.58 15.17
N GLY A 131 26.39 -29.10 14.03
CA GLY A 131 26.89 -28.35 12.89
C GLY A 131 25.86 -27.36 12.35
N PHE A 132 24.63 -27.82 12.08
CA PHE A 132 23.55 -26.94 11.65
C PHE A 132 23.18 -25.88 12.70
N ASN A 133 23.20 -26.26 13.98
CA ASN A 133 22.94 -25.32 15.09
C ASN A 133 24.06 -24.29 15.30
N ALA A 134 25.29 -24.57 14.85
CA ALA A 134 26.44 -23.67 14.91
C ALA A 134 26.45 -22.64 13.77
N ILE A 135 25.66 -22.82 12.71
CA ILE A 135 25.57 -21.87 11.59
C ILE A 135 24.96 -20.55 12.09
N GLN A 136 25.71 -19.46 11.95
CA GLN A 136 25.24 -18.13 12.34
C GLN A 136 24.21 -17.57 11.34
N PRO A 137 23.14 -16.91 11.82
CA PRO A 137 22.21 -16.20 10.95
C PRO A 137 22.93 -15.11 10.14
N GLY A 138 22.71 -15.08 8.81
CA GLY A 138 23.31 -14.09 7.91
C GLY A 138 24.73 -14.41 7.43
N GLY A 139 25.26 -15.60 7.72
CA GLY A 139 26.51 -16.10 7.16
C GLY A 139 26.44 -16.44 5.66
N PRO A 140 27.55 -16.93 5.07
CA PRO A 140 27.61 -17.33 3.66
C PRO A 140 26.70 -18.53 3.36
N VAL A 141 26.47 -19.40 4.34
CA VAL A 141 25.48 -20.49 4.28
C VAL A 141 24.28 -20.07 5.11
N SER A 142 23.08 -20.14 4.51
CA SER A 142 21.85 -19.81 5.21
C SER A 142 21.53 -20.88 6.25
N ARG A 143 21.29 -20.47 7.49
CA ARG A 143 20.88 -21.39 8.56
C ARG A 143 19.52 -22.04 8.22
N PRO A 144 19.34 -23.35 8.42
CA PRO A 144 18.05 -24.01 8.28
C PRO A 144 17.00 -23.49 9.29
N ASP A 145 15.75 -23.40 8.84
CA ASP A 145 14.59 -23.09 9.68
C ASP A 145 14.01 -24.35 10.35
N VAL A 146 14.20 -25.50 9.70
CA VAL A 146 13.83 -26.84 10.19
C VAL A 146 14.88 -27.85 9.74
N ILE A 147 15.12 -28.88 10.56
CA ILE A 147 16.02 -30.00 10.24
C ILE A 147 15.21 -31.27 10.13
N ILE A 148 15.44 -32.06 9.08
CA ILE A 148 14.90 -33.40 8.91
C ILE A 148 16.03 -34.40 9.11
N VAL A 149 15.87 -35.30 10.08
CA VAL A 149 16.76 -36.46 10.24
C VAL A 149 16.04 -37.65 9.61
N ALA A 150 16.58 -38.16 8.52
CA ALA A 150 15.87 -39.15 7.71
C ALA A 150 16.71 -40.39 7.38
N ARG A 151 16.03 -41.53 7.43
CA ARG A 151 16.51 -42.81 6.94
C ARG A 151 15.34 -43.58 6.32
N GLY A 152 15.63 -44.46 5.37
CA GLY A 152 14.67 -45.44 4.87
C GLY A 152 14.47 -46.61 5.84
N GLY A 153 13.67 -47.58 5.42
CA GLY A 153 13.47 -48.83 6.18
C GLY A 153 14.76 -49.62 6.39
N GLY A 154 14.73 -50.46 7.42
CA GLY A 154 15.82 -51.36 7.79
C GLY A 154 15.38 -52.25 8.96
N SER A 155 16.21 -53.21 9.32
CA SER A 155 15.99 -54.01 10.53
C SER A 155 16.23 -53.16 11.80
N ILE A 156 15.91 -53.70 12.97
CA ILE A 156 16.07 -52.96 14.24
C ILE A 156 17.55 -52.68 14.56
N GLU A 157 18.45 -53.59 14.14
CA GLU A 157 19.90 -53.47 14.26
C GLU A 157 20.42 -52.31 13.42
N ASP A 158 19.82 -52.18 12.25
CA ASP A 158 20.09 -51.12 11.33
C ASP A 158 19.73 -49.78 11.99
N LEU A 159 18.50 -49.62 12.49
CA LEU A 159 17.99 -48.39 13.14
C LEU A 159 18.66 -48.06 14.49
N TRP A 160 19.53 -48.93 15.01
CA TRP A 160 20.08 -48.81 16.36
C TRP A 160 20.85 -47.51 16.62
N ALA A 161 21.53 -46.96 15.60
CA ALA A 161 22.25 -45.69 15.70
C ALA A 161 21.37 -44.51 16.16
N PHE A 162 20.05 -44.58 15.91
CA PHE A 162 19.08 -43.56 16.30
C PHE A 162 18.52 -43.77 17.72
N ASN A 163 18.89 -44.87 18.37
CA ASN A 163 18.58 -45.20 19.77
C ASN A 163 19.76 -44.96 20.72
N GLU A 164 20.86 -44.43 20.21
CA GLU A 164 22.03 -44.09 21.03
C GLU A 164 21.86 -42.72 21.72
N GLU A 165 22.34 -42.66 22.95
CA GLU A 165 22.17 -41.48 23.82
C GLU A 165 22.73 -40.20 23.19
N VAL A 166 23.87 -40.29 22.48
CA VAL A 166 24.52 -39.14 21.85
C VAL A 166 23.63 -38.47 20.81
N ALA A 167 22.94 -39.27 19.99
CA ALA A 167 22.09 -38.76 18.93
C ALA A 167 20.75 -38.22 19.48
N VAL A 168 20.16 -38.90 20.46
CA VAL A 168 18.93 -38.44 21.15
C VAL A 168 19.15 -37.11 21.86
N ARG A 169 20.25 -36.96 22.61
CA ARG A 169 20.60 -35.70 23.27
C ARG A 169 20.84 -34.57 22.26
N ALA A 170 21.52 -34.85 21.15
CA ALA A 170 21.76 -33.85 20.12
C ALA A 170 20.46 -33.33 19.47
N VAL A 171 19.44 -34.19 19.31
CA VAL A 171 18.11 -33.78 18.83
C VAL A 171 17.40 -32.93 19.88
N ALA A 172 17.35 -33.39 21.14
CA ALA A 172 16.68 -32.67 22.23
C ALA A 172 17.31 -31.29 22.51
N GLU A 173 18.63 -31.15 22.36
CA GLU A 173 19.38 -29.89 22.53
C GLU A 173 19.34 -28.99 21.29
N SER A 174 18.80 -29.47 20.16
CA SER A 174 18.78 -28.71 18.91
C SER A 174 18.01 -27.40 19.09
N ARG A 175 18.60 -26.27 18.68
CA ARG A 175 17.94 -24.96 18.71
C ARG A 175 16.94 -24.82 17.57
N ILE A 176 17.23 -25.42 16.42
CA ILE A 176 16.36 -25.48 15.24
C ILE A 176 15.34 -26.62 15.40
N PRO A 177 14.05 -26.41 15.08
CA PRO A 177 13.04 -27.47 15.10
C PRO A 177 13.45 -28.70 14.26
N THR A 178 13.17 -29.89 14.76
CA THR A 178 13.61 -31.17 14.21
C THR A 178 12.43 -32.07 13.88
N ILE A 179 12.48 -32.67 12.69
CA ILE A 179 11.54 -33.70 12.22
C ILE A 179 12.32 -35.01 12.11
N ALA A 180 11.93 -36.02 12.88
CA ALA A 180 12.50 -37.35 12.77
C ALA A 180 11.69 -38.20 11.77
N ALA A 181 12.39 -38.86 10.86
CA ALA A 181 11.81 -39.66 9.78
C ALA A 181 12.65 -40.94 9.57
N VAL A 182 12.80 -41.72 10.63
CA VAL A 182 13.75 -42.84 10.71
C VAL A 182 13.04 -44.19 10.71
N GLY A 183 11.98 -44.34 11.50
CA GLY A 183 11.21 -45.58 11.63
C GLY A 183 9.90 -45.58 10.85
N HIS A 184 9.32 -46.77 10.67
CA HIS A 184 7.94 -46.94 10.21
C HIS A 184 6.97 -46.83 11.41
N GLU A 185 5.66 -47.04 11.18
CA GLU A 185 4.63 -46.94 12.22
C GLU A 185 4.89 -47.84 13.44
N THR A 186 5.54 -49.00 13.24
CA THR A 186 5.85 -49.97 14.30
C THR A 186 7.19 -49.73 15.00
N ASP A 187 8.13 -49.05 14.33
CA ASP A 187 9.54 -49.05 14.73
C ASP A 187 9.92 -47.69 15.34
N TRP A 188 9.39 -47.40 16.52
CA TRP A 188 9.68 -46.12 17.19
C TRP A 188 11.11 -46.09 17.72
N THR A 189 11.86 -45.07 17.30
CA THR A 189 13.20 -44.80 17.83
C THR A 189 13.17 -43.76 18.94
N LEU A 190 14.23 -43.72 19.76
CA LEU A 190 14.35 -42.71 20.81
C LEU A 190 14.48 -41.29 20.24
N ILE A 191 15.04 -41.13 19.03
CA ILE A 191 15.06 -39.85 18.32
C ILE A 191 13.65 -39.42 17.92
N ASP A 192 12.77 -40.33 17.53
CA ASP A 192 11.36 -39.98 17.22
C ASP A 192 10.64 -39.41 18.45
N HIS A 193 10.99 -39.89 19.65
CA HIS A 193 10.47 -39.35 20.90
C HIS A 193 11.03 -37.96 21.23
N ALA A 194 12.35 -37.76 21.03
CA ALA A 194 13.03 -36.51 21.33
C ALA A 194 12.75 -35.39 20.31
N ALA A 195 12.48 -35.74 19.05
CA ALA A 195 12.21 -34.77 18.01
C ALA A 195 10.93 -33.96 18.27
N ASP A 196 10.88 -32.76 17.70
CA ASP A 196 9.75 -31.86 17.82
C ASP A 196 8.52 -32.42 17.10
N LEU A 197 8.74 -33.06 15.94
CA LEU A 197 7.72 -33.80 15.22
C LEU A 197 8.27 -35.13 14.70
N ARG A 198 7.44 -36.16 14.77
CA ARG A 198 7.69 -37.45 14.13
C ARG A 198 6.98 -37.52 12.79
N ALA A 199 7.68 -37.99 11.77
CA ALA A 199 7.13 -38.39 10.50
C ALA A 199 7.28 -39.91 10.30
N PRO A 200 6.24 -40.63 9.85
CA PRO A 200 6.31 -42.08 9.65
C PRO A 200 7.15 -42.51 8.44
N THR A 201 7.43 -41.58 7.52
CA THR A 201 8.24 -41.82 6.32
C THR A 201 9.06 -40.59 5.97
N PRO A 202 10.19 -40.75 5.26
CA PRO A 202 10.96 -39.61 4.75
C PRO A 202 10.15 -38.67 3.86
N THR A 203 9.26 -39.21 3.02
CA THR A 203 8.33 -38.42 2.20
C THR A 203 7.32 -37.69 3.08
N GLY A 204 6.79 -38.34 4.12
CA GLY A 204 5.91 -37.72 5.11
C GLY A 204 6.58 -36.55 5.84
N ALA A 205 7.88 -36.64 6.11
CA ALA A 205 8.62 -35.53 6.72
C ALA A 205 8.67 -34.31 5.81
N ALA A 206 8.90 -34.50 4.51
CA ALA A 206 8.83 -33.42 3.54
C ALA A 206 7.43 -32.80 3.48
N GLU A 207 6.38 -33.63 3.54
CA GLU A 207 4.99 -33.16 3.54
C GLU A 207 4.60 -32.36 4.79
N MET A 208 5.10 -32.76 5.95
CA MET A 208 4.87 -32.07 7.22
C MET A 208 5.70 -30.79 7.33
N ALA A 209 6.85 -30.71 6.66
CA ALA A 209 7.71 -29.55 6.68
C ALA A 209 7.18 -28.36 5.86
N VAL A 210 6.40 -28.61 4.79
CA VAL A 210 5.94 -27.54 3.89
C VAL A 210 4.44 -27.63 3.53
N PRO A 211 3.77 -26.48 3.36
CA PRO A 211 2.37 -26.43 2.95
C PRO A 211 2.23 -26.77 1.46
N VAL A 212 0.99 -26.96 0.99
CA VAL A 212 0.71 -27.23 -0.43
C VAL A 212 0.68 -25.93 -1.22
N ARG A 213 1.59 -25.75 -2.20
CA ARG A 213 1.68 -24.53 -3.02
C ARG A 213 0.38 -24.21 -3.76
N ALA A 214 -0.30 -25.22 -4.28
CA ALA A 214 -1.53 -25.03 -5.04
C ALA A 214 -2.65 -24.41 -4.18
N GLU A 215 -2.78 -24.83 -2.92
CA GLU A 215 -3.75 -24.28 -1.97
C GLU A 215 -3.43 -22.82 -1.62
N LEU A 216 -2.15 -22.50 -1.39
CA LEU A 216 -1.72 -21.12 -1.13
C LEU A 216 -1.99 -20.19 -2.33
N VAL A 217 -1.76 -20.67 -3.55
CA VAL A 217 -2.08 -19.93 -4.77
C VAL A 217 -3.59 -19.75 -4.93
N ALA A 218 -4.39 -20.76 -4.62
CA ALA A 218 -5.85 -20.65 -4.65
C ALA A 218 -6.36 -19.64 -3.60
N ALA A 219 -5.86 -19.72 -2.36
CA ALA A 219 -6.24 -18.81 -1.28
C ALA A 219 -5.88 -17.35 -1.58
N THR A 220 -4.69 -17.10 -2.12
CA THR A 220 -4.26 -15.74 -2.51
C THR A 220 -5.10 -15.18 -3.66
N ARG A 221 -5.47 -16.01 -4.64
CA ARG A 221 -6.40 -15.62 -5.72
C ARG A 221 -7.78 -15.27 -5.19
N GLU A 222 -8.32 -16.07 -4.28
CA GLU A 222 -9.64 -15.81 -3.67
C GLU A 222 -9.63 -14.49 -2.89
N LEU A 223 -8.61 -14.24 -2.07
CA LEU A 223 -8.45 -12.97 -1.36
C LEU A 223 -8.32 -11.77 -2.32
N THR A 224 -7.63 -11.96 -3.46
CA THR A 224 -7.50 -10.93 -4.50
C THR A 224 -8.85 -10.62 -5.15
N ASN A 225 -9.61 -11.64 -5.53
CA ASN A 225 -10.95 -11.49 -6.11
C ASN A 225 -11.91 -10.78 -5.15
N ARG A 226 -11.89 -11.17 -3.86
CA ARG A 226 -12.69 -10.52 -2.82
C ARG A 226 -12.33 -9.04 -2.66
N ARG A 227 -11.03 -8.72 -2.66
CA ARG A 227 -10.55 -7.33 -2.61
C ARG A 227 -11.03 -6.52 -3.82
N GLU A 228 -10.90 -7.06 -5.02
CA GLU A 228 -11.34 -6.38 -6.24
C GLU A 228 -12.83 -6.10 -6.24
N LEU A 229 -13.65 -7.09 -5.83
CA LEU A 229 -15.10 -6.94 -5.75
C LEU A 229 -15.49 -5.89 -4.70
N ALA A 230 -14.84 -5.90 -3.54
CA ALA A 230 -15.07 -4.90 -2.49
C ALA A 230 -14.72 -3.49 -2.98
N LEU A 231 -13.59 -3.33 -3.68
CA LEU A 231 -13.19 -2.04 -4.24
C LEU A 231 -14.17 -1.54 -5.31
N ARG A 232 -14.64 -2.43 -6.20
CA ARG A 232 -15.67 -2.08 -7.20
C ARG A 232 -16.95 -1.60 -6.53
N ARG A 233 -17.46 -2.33 -5.54
CA ARG A 233 -18.66 -1.93 -4.78
C ARG A 233 -18.47 -0.58 -4.08
N PHE A 234 -17.31 -0.38 -3.45
CA PHE A 234 -16.97 0.89 -2.82
C PHE A 234 -16.99 2.05 -3.82
N MET A 235 -16.33 1.90 -4.96
CA MET A 235 -16.31 2.92 -6.02
C MET A 235 -17.69 3.19 -6.60
N GLU A 236 -18.55 2.17 -6.74
CA GLU A 236 -19.93 2.35 -7.18
C GLU A 236 -20.77 3.14 -6.17
N VAL A 237 -20.62 2.85 -4.87
CA VAL A 237 -21.30 3.59 -3.79
C VAL A 237 -20.85 5.05 -3.81
N GLU A 238 -19.54 5.30 -3.84
CA GLU A 238 -19.00 6.66 -3.89
C GLU A 238 -19.43 7.42 -5.15
N ARG A 239 -19.48 6.74 -6.30
CA ARG A 239 -20.02 7.33 -7.54
C ARG A 239 -21.49 7.72 -7.40
N ARG A 240 -22.32 6.87 -6.79
CA ARG A 240 -23.75 7.17 -6.55
C ARG A 240 -23.92 8.34 -5.57
N ASN A 241 -23.13 8.36 -4.50
CA ASN A 241 -23.12 9.46 -3.53
C ASN A 241 -22.74 10.78 -4.20
N TYR A 242 -21.66 10.78 -4.99
CA TYR A 242 -21.24 11.94 -5.77
C TYR A 242 -22.34 12.44 -6.71
N LEU A 243 -22.96 11.55 -7.50
CA LEU A 243 -24.04 11.94 -8.41
C LEU A 243 -25.26 12.48 -7.68
N THR A 244 -25.59 11.93 -6.51
CA THR A 244 -26.68 12.41 -5.66
C THR A 244 -26.39 13.81 -5.13
N LEU A 245 -25.16 14.05 -4.64
CA LEU A 245 -24.71 15.38 -4.21
C LEU A 245 -24.71 16.38 -5.38
N CYS A 246 -24.29 15.97 -6.57
CA CYS A 246 -24.36 16.81 -7.76
C CYS A 246 -25.79 17.19 -8.15
N ARG A 247 -26.77 16.30 -7.96
CA ARG A 247 -28.19 16.59 -8.19
C ARG A 247 -28.80 17.47 -7.11
N ALA A 248 -28.30 17.37 -5.88
CA ALA A 248 -28.72 18.24 -4.78
C ALA A 248 -28.17 19.67 -4.90
N LEU A 249 -27.20 19.92 -5.79
CA LEU A 249 -26.75 21.28 -6.09
C LEU A 249 -27.86 22.02 -6.87
N PRO A 250 -28.30 23.19 -6.38
CA PRO A 250 -29.30 23.99 -7.08
C PRO A 250 -28.83 24.34 -8.50
N SER A 251 -29.76 24.33 -9.46
CA SER A 251 -29.42 24.76 -10.81
C SER A 251 -29.03 26.24 -10.83
N LEU A 252 -28.27 26.66 -11.84
CA LEU A 252 -27.95 28.09 -12.02
C LEU A 252 -29.22 28.93 -12.12
N ALA A 253 -30.30 28.40 -12.71
CA ALA A 253 -31.58 29.07 -12.78
C ALA A 253 -32.22 29.25 -11.39
N ASP A 254 -32.16 28.23 -10.53
CA ASP A 254 -32.69 28.31 -9.16
C ASP A 254 -31.91 29.33 -8.32
N LEU A 255 -30.58 29.35 -8.43
CA LEU A 255 -29.72 30.33 -7.75
C LEU A 255 -29.98 31.76 -8.23
N LEU A 256 -30.31 31.94 -9.50
CA LEU A 256 -30.56 33.25 -10.12
C LEU A 256 -32.03 33.68 -10.07
N SER A 257 -32.94 32.83 -9.63
CA SER A 257 -34.38 33.12 -9.56
C SER A 257 -34.68 34.36 -8.71
N LEU A 258 -34.18 34.39 -7.47
CA LEU A 258 -34.40 35.49 -6.53
C LEU A 258 -33.75 36.82 -7.00
N PRO A 259 -32.48 36.83 -7.45
CA PRO A 259 -31.88 38.02 -8.03
C PRO A 259 -32.61 38.53 -9.28
N ARG A 260 -33.09 37.63 -10.14
CA ARG A 260 -33.84 37.99 -11.35
C ARG A 260 -35.19 38.62 -11.00
N GLN A 261 -35.93 38.01 -10.07
CA GLN A 261 -37.18 38.59 -9.56
C GLN A 261 -36.96 39.98 -8.96
N LYS A 262 -35.90 40.17 -8.15
CA LYS A 262 -35.55 41.49 -7.61
C LYS A 262 -35.24 42.51 -8.70
N LEU A 263 -34.53 42.10 -9.76
CA LEU A 263 -34.22 42.97 -10.90
C LEU A 263 -35.50 43.37 -11.64
N ASP A 264 -36.41 42.43 -11.87
CA ASP A 264 -37.70 42.66 -12.53
C ASP A 264 -38.58 43.61 -11.70
N ASP A 265 -38.65 43.40 -10.38
CA ASP A 265 -39.37 44.28 -9.46
C ASP A 265 -38.82 45.71 -9.47
N VAL A 266 -37.50 45.86 -9.41
CA VAL A 266 -36.84 47.17 -9.46
C VAL A 266 -37.05 47.82 -10.82
N GLY A 267 -36.96 47.06 -11.92
CA GLY A 267 -37.22 47.54 -13.27
C GLY A 267 -38.66 48.05 -13.44
N GLY A 268 -39.64 47.29 -12.95
CA GLY A 268 -41.05 47.69 -12.98
C GLY A 268 -41.33 48.93 -12.13
N ARG A 269 -40.74 49.02 -10.93
CA ARG A 269 -40.84 50.22 -10.07
C ARG A 269 -40.22 51.45 -10.72
N LEU A 270 -39.08 51.29 -11.39
CA LEU A 270 -38.43 52.38 -12.12
C LEU A 270 -39.32 52.93 -13.23
N GLY A 271 -39.90 52.04 -14.06
CA GLY A 271 -40.82 52.46 -15.13
C GLY A 271 -42.03 53.25 -14.60
N ARG A 272 -42.69 52.73 -13.55
CA ARG A 272 -43.84 53.41 -12.92
C ARG A 272 -43.46 54.75 -12.30
N SER A 273 -42.34 54.81 -11.58
CA SER A 273 -41.88 56.04 -10.93
C SER A 273 -41.44 57.12 -11.92
N LEU A 274 -40.79 56.75 -13.03
CA LEU A 274 -40.49 57.67 -14.13
C LEU A 274 -41.77 58.21 -14.78
N GLY A 275 -42.74 57.34 -15.05
CA GLY A 275 -44.05 57.77 -15.57
C GLY A 275 -44.74 58.76 -14.62
N ALA A 276 -44.82 58.42 -13.34
CA ALA A 276 -45.40 59.30 -12.31
C ALA A 276 -44.64 60.64 -12.21
N ASN A 277 -43.31 60.63 -12.26
CA ASN A 277 -42.49 61.85 -12.23
C ASN A 277 -42.67 62.73 -13.48
N LEU A 278 -43.05 62.18 -14.63
CA LEU A 278 -43.33 62.96 -15.84
C LEU A 278 -44.76 63.52 -15.88
N THR A 279 -45.73 62.84 -15.28
CA THR A 279 -47.13 63.31 -15.26
C THR A 279 -47.30 64.66 -14.55
N ARG A 280 -46.62 64.89 -13.42
CA ARG A 280 -46.74 66.15 -12.66
C ARG A 280 -46.21 67.37 -13.43
N PRO A 281 -44.98 67.38 -13.99
CA PRO A 281 -44.51 68.47 -14.85
C PRO A 281 -45.37 68.65 -16.10
N ARG A 282 -45.85 67.55 -16.70
CA ARG A 282 -46.70 67.61 -17.91
C ARG A 282 -48.07 68.23 -17.61
N ALA A 283 -48.70 67.85 -16.49
CA ALA A 283 -49.93 68.47 -16.01
C ALA A 283 -49.72 69.95 -15.68
N ARG A 284 -48.59 70.30 -15.04
CA ARG A 284 -48.22 71.69 -14.76
C ARG A 284 -47.99 72.50 -16.04
N LEU A 285 -47.34 71.93 -17.06
CA LEU A 285 -47.17 72.55 -18.37
C LEU A 285 -48.51 72.73 -19.08
N ASN A 286 -49.41 71.76 -19.02
CA ASN A 286 -50.74 71.87 -19.59
C ASN A 286 -51.60 72.92 -18.87
N ASP A 287 -51.51 73.03 -17.54
CA ASP A 287 -52.20 74.07 -16.77
C ASP A 287 -51.60 75.46 -17.09
N ILE A 288 -50.28 75.60 -17.08
CA ILE A 288 -49.61 76.85 -17.49
C ILE A 288 -49.98 77.21 -18.93
N GLY A 289 -49.97 76.24 -19.85
CA GLY A 289 -50.37 76.40 -21.25
C GLY A 289 -51.84 76.78 -21.40
N GLY A 290 -52.75 76.20 -20.61
CA GLY A 290 -54.17 76.54 -20.58
C GLY A 290 -54.44 77.91 -19.94
N ARG A 291 -53.66 78.31 -18.93
CA ARG A 291 -53.69 79.67 -18.35
C ARG A 291 -53.15 80.68 -19.36
N LEU A 292 -52.04 80.39 -20.02
CA LEU A 292 -51.47 81.21 -21.09
C LEU A 292 -52.42 81.29 -22.29
N SER A 293 -53.08 80.21 -22.69
CA SER A 293 -54.05 80.22 -23.80
C SER A 293 -55.29 81.05 -23.45
N ARG A 294 -55.79 80.95 -22.21
CA ARG A 294 -56.90 81.79 -21.74
C ARG A 294 -56.49 83.25 -21.58
N SER A 295 -55.32 83.53 -21.02
CA SER A 295 -54.82 84.90 -20.85
C SER A 295 -54.44 85.52 -22.18
N LEU A 296 -53.73 84.80 -23.06
CA LEU A 296 -53.44 85.24 -24.42
C LEU A 296 -54.71 85.32 -25.26
N GLY A 297 -55.70 84.45 -25.07
CA GLY A 297 -56.99 84.51 -25.77
C GLY A 297 -57.81 85.73 -25.35
N ALA A 298 -57.91 85.99 -24.05
CA ALA A 298 -58.56 87.19 -23.51
C ALA A 298 -57.79 88.48 -23.85
N GLU A 299 -56.45 88.43 -23.80
CA GLU A 299 -55.56 89.55 -24.14
C GLU A 299 -55.48 89.75 -25.66
N LEU A 300 -55.62 88.72 -26.50
CA LEU A 300 -55.75 88.82 -27.97
C LEU A 300 -57.15 89.25 -28.38
N ALA A 301 -58.21 88.87 -27.67
CA ALA A 301 -59.56 89.37 -27.90
C ALA A 301 -59.71 90.83 -27.41
N GLY A 302 -59.06 91.18 -26.30
CA GLY A 302 -58.92 92.54 -25.81
C GLY A 302 -58.05 93.38 -26.73
N LYS A 303 -56.89 92.87 -27.17
CA LYS A 303 -56.03 93.52 -28.14
C LYS A 303 -56.63 93.56 -29.54
N ARG A 304 -57.43 92.59 -30.00
CA ARG A 304 -58.17 92.68 -31.27
C ARG A 304 -59.23 93.78 -31.20
N ARG A 305 -59.92 93.94 -30.06
CA ARG A 305 -60.84 95.06 -29.81
C ARG A 305 -60.10 96.39 -29.71
N ASP A 306 -58.94 96.42 -29.06
CA ASP A 306 -58.08 97.61 -28.99
C ASP A 306 -57.37 97.90 -30.33
N TYR A 307 -57.02 96.90 -31.13
CA TYR A 307 -56.46 97.04 -32.48
C TYR A 307 -57.56 97.51 -33.44
N ALA A 308 -58.80 97.08 -33.29
CA ALA A 308 -59.93 97.66 -34.03
C ALA A 308 -60.14 99.13 -33.65
N ARG A 309 -60.03 99.50 -32.36
CA ARG A 309 -60.13 100.90 -31.89
C ARG A 309 -58.90 101.77 -32.19
N ARG A 310 -57.70 101.17 -32.30
CA ARG A 310 -56.43 101.86 -32.56
C ARG A 310 -56.02 101.83 -34.04
N ARG A 311 -56.66 101.00 -34.88
CA ARG A 311 -56.55 101.02 -36.34
C ARG A 311 -57.05 102.36 -36.93
N ASP A 312 -57.90 103.07 -36.20
CA ASP A 312 -58.34 104.42 -36.56
C ASP A 312 -57.40 105.53 -36.07
N ARG A 313 -56.29 105.21 -35.38
CA ARG A 313 -55.32 106.21 -34.89
C ARG A 313 -53.87 105.71 -34.99
N LEU A 314 -53.34 105.82 -36.22
CA LEU A 314 -51.95 106.16 -36.57
C LEU A 314 -50.77 105.26 -36.11
N ALA A 315 -50.10 104.74 -37.14
CA ALA A 315 -48.65 104.76 -37.45
C ALA A 315 -47.65 103.78 -36.77
N PRO A 316 -46.61 103.30 -37.53
CA PRO A 316 -46.01 101.96 -37.41
C PRO A 316 -44.80 101.83 -36.45
N HIS A 317 -44.51 102.82 -35.62
CA HIS A 317 -43.23 102.93 -34.91
C HIS A 317 -43.25 102.31 -33.50
N LEU A 318 -44.42 101.94 -32.96
CA LEU A 318 -44.55 101.21 -31.69
C LEU A 318 -44.36 99.69 -31.83
N LEU A 319 -44.53 99.13 -33.04
CA LEU A 319 -44.40 97.69 -33.30
C LEU A 319 -42.94 97.21 -33.24
N ALA A 320 -41.98 98.06 -33.62
CA ALA A 320 -40.55 97.73 -33.59
C ALA A 320 -40.01 97.56 -32.16
N ARG A 321 -40.49 98.36 -31.20
CA ARG A 321 -40.00 98.32 -29.80
C ARG A 321 -40.54 97.11 -29.02
N LEU A 322 -41.77 96.68 -29.29
CA LEU A 322 -42.39 95.50 -28.66
C LEU A 322 -41.81 94.17 -29.18
N ALA A 323 -41.38 94.13 -30.45
CA ALA A 323 -40.71 92.96 -31.03
C ALA A 323 -39.33 92.73 -30.41
N ALA A 324 -38.55 93.80 -30.19
CA ALA A 324 -37.24 93.71 -29.55
C ALA A 324 -37.30 93.19 -28.11
N GLN A 325 -38.29 93.65 -27.33
CA GLN A 325 -38.47 93.25 -25.93
C GLN A 325 -38.89 91.78 -25.74
N ARG A 326 -39.61 91.20 -26.71
CA ARG A 326 -40.03 89.79 -26.66
C ARG A 326 -38.90 88.82 -27.01
N ASN A 327 -38.03 89.18 -27.96
CA ASN A 327 -36.89 88.34 -28.33
C ASN A 327 -35.88 88.21 -27.18
N GLN A 328 -35.70 89.26 -26.38
CA GLN A 328 -34.79 89.24 -25.23
C GLN A 328 -35.29 88.31 -24.10
N ARG A 329 -36.61 88.20 -23.91
CA ARG A 329 -37.23 87.27 -22.95
C ARG A 329 -37.10 85.81 -23.39
N LEU A 330 -37.23 85.55 -24.69
CA LEU A 330 -37.11 84.22 -25.28
C LEU A 330 -35.69 83.66 -25.10
N ALA A 331 -34.66 84.48 -25.29
CA ALA A 331 -33.26 84.10 -25.08
C ALA A 331 -32.96 83.69 -23.62
N LEU A 332 -33.49 84.43 -22.63
CA LEU A 332 -33.30 84.12 -21.20
C LEU A 332 -34.00 82.82 -20.77
N THR A 333 -35.17 82.51 -21.35
CA THR A 333 -35.84 81.22 -21.10
C THR A 333 -35.11 80.05 -21.73
N GLN A 334 -34.45 80.26 -22.88
CA GLN A 334 -33.68 79.23 -23.57
C GLN A 334 -32.40 78.87 -22.79
N GLN A 335 -31.72 79.86 -22.20
CA GLN A 335 -30.57 79.62 -21.31
C GLN A 335 -30.93 78.87 -20.03
N ARG A 336 -32.10 79.14 -19.44
CA ARG A 336 -32.56 78.43 -18.23
C ARG A 336 -32.93 76.97 -18.49
N LEU A 337 -33.44 76.66 -19.68
CA LEU A 337 -33.77 75.30 -20.09
C LEU A 337 -32.51 74.45 -20.33
N ALA A 338 -31.47 75.05 -20.92
CA ALA A 338 -30.18 74.39 -21.13
C ALA A 338 -29.45 74.06 -19.81
N ALA A 339 -29.56 74.93 -18.79
CA ALA A 339 -28.97 74.70 -17.48
C ALA A 339 -29.67 73.58 -16.67
N ALA A 340 -31.00 73.43 -16.83
CA ALA A 340 -31.77 72.40 -16.14
C ALA A 340 -31.53 70.97 -16.69
N GLY A 341 -31.26 70.83 -17.99
CA GLY A 341 -30.98 69.53 -18.62
C GLY A 341 -29.63 68.91 -18.21
N ALA A 342 -28.60 69.73 -17.97
CA ALA A 342 -27.26 69.26 -17.62
C ALA A 342 -27.14 68.74 -16.16
N GLY A 343 -28.04 69.18 -15.26
CA GLY A 343 -28.07 68.73 -13.86
C GLY A 343 -28.64 67.32 -13.69
N ALA A 344 -29.74 67.00 -14.39
CA ALA A 344 -30.43 65.72 -14.28
C ALA A 344 -29.61 64.54 -14.86
N LEU A 345 -28.87 64.77 -15.95
CA LEU A 345 -28.04 63.75 -16.60
C LEU A 345 -26.80 63.36 -15.78
N ARG A 346 -26.29 64.25 -14.91
CA ARG A 346 -25.15 63.96 -14.03
C ARG A 346 -25.51 63.05 -12.84
N HIS A 347 -26.73 63.15 -12.32
CA HIS A 347 -27.19 62.28 -11.22
C HIS A 347 -27.46 60.85 -11.70
N VAL A 348 -28.12 60.68 -12.85
CA VAL A 348 -28.39 59.36 -13.44
C VAL A 348 -27.08 58.59 -13.75
N ARG A 349 -26.02 59.30 -14.19
CA ARG A 349 -24.71 58.69 -14.47
C ARG A 349 -23.91 58.32 -13.20
N ARG A 350 -24.16 58.99 -12.07
CA ARG A 350 -23.53 58.69 -10.77
C ARG A 350 -24.21 57.51 -10.07
N ASP A 351 -25.51 57.35 -10.21
CA ASP A 351 -26.25 56.21 -9.65
C ASP A 351 -26.00 54.93 -10.46
N PHE A 352 -25.84 55.03 -11.79
CA PHE A 352 -25.48 53.89 -12.64
C PHE A 352 -24.09 53.32 -12.31
N THR A 353 -23.09 54.19 -12.02
CA THR A 353 -21.75 53.74 -11.62
C THR A 353 -21.71 53.12 -10.22
N ARG A 354 -22.56 53.59 -9.30
CA ARG A 354 -22.66 53.05 -7.93
C ARG A 354 -23.38 51.70 -7.87
N VAL A 355 -24.36 51.46 -8.74
CA VAL A 355 -25.05 50.15 -8.89
C VAL A 355 -24.17 49.15 -9.66
N SER A 356 -23.44 49.60 -10.68
CA SER A 356 -22.47 48.75 -11.40
C SER A 356 -21.33 48.25 -10.51
N ALA A 357 -20.89 49.04 -9.52
CA ALA A 357 -19.87 48.62 -8.55
C ALA A 357 -20.36 47.61 -7.48
N ARG A 358 -21.68 47.44 -7.31
CA ARG A 358 -22.30 46.51 -6.34
C ARG A 358 -22.79 45.20 -6.97
N LEU A 359 -22.71 45.06 -8.29
CA LEU A 359 -23.00 43.81 -8.98
C LEU A 359 -21.83 42.84 -8.80
N ASP A 360 -22.02 41.94 -7.83
CA ASP A 360 -21.12 40.90 -7.31
C ASP A 360 -20.70 39.80 -8.32
N ILE A 361 -20.74 40.09 -9.62
CA ILE A 361 -20.29 39.19 -10.69
C ILE A 361 -18.79 38.91 -10.55
N ALA A 362 -18.01 39.88 -10.05
CA ALA A 362 -16.58 39.69 -9.84
C ALA A 362 -16.26 38.69 -8.70
N CYS A 363 -17.09 38.58 -7.66
CA CYS A 363 -16.92 37.58 -6.59
C CYS A 363 -17.23 36.17 -7.09
N VAL A 364 -18.33 36.01 -7.83
CA VAL A 364 -18.72 34.72 -8.44
C VAL A 364 -17.73 34.29 -9.52
N LEU A 365 -17.25 35.21 -10.37
CA LEU A 365 -16.20 34.89 -11.34
C LEU A 365 -14.87 34.54 -10.66
N ARG A 366 -14.51 35.17 -9.53
CA ARG A 366 -13.33 34.80 -8.73
C ARG A 366 -13.46 33.44 -8.06
N SER A 367 -14.64 33.08 -7.55
CA SER A 367 -14.86 31.77 -6.92
C SER A 367 -14.91 30.65 -7.96
N VAL A 368 -15.49 30.89 -9.14
CA VAL A 368 -15.46 29.99 -10.29
C VAL A 368 -14.04 29.84 -10.83
N LYS A 369 -13.27 30.94 -10.93
CA LYS A 369 -11.85 30.90 -11.33
C LYS A 369 -10.99 30.10 -10.34
N ARG A 370 -11.16 30.32 -9.02
CA ARG A 370 -10.46 29.54 -7.97
C ARG A 370 -10.80 28.05 -8.02
N ARG A 371 -12.07 27.69 -8.18
CA ARG A 371 -12.49 26.29 -8.30
C ARG A 371 -11.94 25.65 -9.58
N ARG A 372 -11.94 26.36 -10.71
CA ARG A 372 -11.37 25.89 -11.97
C ARG A 372 -9.84 25.69 -11.89
N GLU A 373 -9.14 26.56 -11.18
CA GLU A 373 -7.70 26.43 -10.91
C GLU A 373 -7.40 25.24 -9.98
N GLN A 374 -8.22 25.00 -8.94
CA GLN A 374 -8.10 23.83 -8.06
C GLN A 374 -8.33 22.51 -8.80
N TYR A 375 -9.39 22.39 -9.60
CA TYR A 375 -9.63 21.20 -10.43
C TYR A 375 -8.53 21.01 -11.48
N GLY A 376 -8.04 22.10 -12.08
CA GLY A 376 -6.92 22.06 -13.02
C GLY A 376 -5.59 21.62 -12.38
N HIS A 377 -5.41 21.83 -11.07
CA HIS A 377 -4.24 21.34 -10.34
C HIS A 377 -4.37 19.84 -10.02
N ILE A 378 -5.56 19.40 -9.60
CA ILE A 378 -5.87 17.99 -9.34
C ILE A 378 -5.73 17.15 -10.61
N CYS A 379 -6.29 17.60 -11.74
CA CYS A 379 -6.13 16.90 -13.02
C CYS A 379 -4.67 16.81 -13.45
N ARG A 380 -3.86 17.86 -13.25
CA ARG A 380 -2.42 17.83 -13.53
C ARG A 380 -1.65 16.87 -12.63
N LEU A 381 -2.03 16.73 -11.34
CA LEU A 381 -1.44 15.73 -10.45
C LEU A 381 -1.79 14.30 -10.90
N PHE A 382 -3.03 14.06 -11.35
CA PHE A 382 -3.42 12.76 -11.91
C PHE A 382 -2.73 12.47 -13.25
N GLN A 383 -2.58 13.47 -14.11
CA GLN A 383 -1.82 13.34 -15.36
C GLN A 383 -0.35 13.02 -15.06
N ASN A 384 0.29 13.79 -14.18
CA ASN A 384 1.68 13.58 -13.79
C ASN A 384 1.89 12.20 -13.14
N MET A 385 0.95 11.72 -12.32
CA MET A 385 1.00 10.36 -11.75
C MET A 385 0.89 9.30 -12.84
N LYS A 386 -0.01 9.48 -13.80
CA LYS A 386 -0.17 8.59 -14.95
C LYS A 386 1.07 8.58 -15.85
N ASP A 387 1.68 9.75 -16.05
CA ASP A 387 2.90 9.91 -16.84
C ASP A 387 4.14 9.37 -16.10
N THR A 388 4.21 9.40 -14.76
CA THR A 388 5.28 8.69 -14.02
C THR A 388 5.13 7.17 -14.02
N ALA A 389 3.92 6.65 -14.25
CA ALA A 389 3.63 5.22 -14.24
C ALA A 389 3.58 4.59 -15.65
N SER A 390 3.59 5.40 -16.71
CA SER A 390 3.58 4.91 -18.10
C SER A 390 5.00 4.64 -18.62
N PRO A 391 5.29 3.44 -19.15
CA PRO A 391 6.60 3.10 -19.71
C PRO A 391 7.13 4.08 -20.77
N ASP A 392 6.24 4.72 -21.55
CA ASP A 392 6.62 5.59 -22.67
C ASP A 392 7.15 6.96 -22.23
N ALA A 393 6.67 7.47 -21.09
CA ALA A 393 7.11 8.75 -20.53
C ALA A 393 8.49 8.67 -19.85
N ILE A 394 8.91 7.46 -19.46
CA ILE A 394 10.28 7.19 -19.01
C ILE A 394 11.25 7.26 -20.20
N LEU A 395 10.84 6.74 -21.36
CA LEU A 395 11.64 6.81 -22.61
C LEU A 395 11.80 8.26 -23.10
N ALA A 396 10.74 9.07 -23.04
CA ALA A 396 10.77 10.50 -23.43
C ALA A 396 11.69 11.39 -22.57
N ARG A 397 12.07 10.95 -21.37
CA ARG A 397 12.98 11.67 -20.46
C ARG A 397 14.46 11.33 -20.65
N GLY A 398 14.81 10.61 -21.72
CA GLY A 398 16.19 10.29 -22.08
C GLY A 398 16.72 8.98 -21.48
N PHE A 399 15.85 8.14 -20.93
CA PHE A 399 16.22 6.77 -20.52
C PHE A 399 16.01 5.81 -21.69
N ALA A 400 16.94 4.88 -21.90
CA ALA A 400 16.83 3.87 -22.94
C ALA A 400 16.51 2.50 -22.32
N LEU A 401 15.55 1.77 -22.88
CA LEU A 401 15.26 0.41 -22.48
C LEU A 401 16.15 -0.55 -23.28
N VAL A 402 17.07 -1.22 -22.60
CA VAL A 402 18.00 -2.18 -23.21
C VAL A 402 17.42 -3.59 -23.07
N THR A 403 17.08 -4.19 -24.21
CA THR A 403 16.54 -5.56 -24.29
C THR A 403 17.46 -6.47 -25.09
N ASP A 404 17.48 -7.73 -24.71
CA ASP A 404 18.03 -8.80 -25.54
C ASP A 404 17.15 -9.05 -26.78
N MET A 405 17.62 -9.79 -27.79
CA MET A 405 16.88 -10.15 -29.00
C MET A 405 15.56 -10.91 -28.73
N ALA A 406 15.41 -11.48 -27.52
CA ALA A 406 14.17 -12.10 -27.03
C ALA A 406 13.23 -11.13 -26.28
N GLY A 407 13.50 -9.82 -26.28
CA GLY A 407 12.65 -8.79 -25.66
C GLY A 407 12.75 -8.69 -24.13
N ARG A 408 13.75 -9.30 -23.51
CA ARG A 408 13.92 -9.31 -22.03
C ARG A 408 14.80 -8.13 -21.58
N PRO A 409 14.41 -7.36 -20.55
CA PRO A 409 15.15 -6.19 -20.10
C PRO A 409 16.41 -6.57 -19.30
N ILE A 410 17.57 -6.05 -19.72
CA ILE A 410 18.86 -6.31 -19.10
C ILE A 410 19.11 -5.27 -17.99
N ARG A 411 19.32 -5.73 -16.76
CA ARG A 411 19.42 -4.85 -15.57
C ARG A 411 20.81 -4.83 -14.94
N SER A 412 21.75 -5.63 -15.42
CA SER A 412 23.10 -5.71 -14.86
C SER A 412 24.13 -6.11 -15.91
N PRO A 413 25.36 -5.56 -15.85
CA PRO A 413 26.41 -5.81 -16.84
C PRO A 413 26.97 -7.25 -16.82
N GLY A 414 26.54 -8.11 -15.89
CA GLY A 414 26.88 -9.54 -15.86
C GLY A 414 25.89 -10.45 -16.59
N GLN A 415 24.86 -9.88 -17.23
CA GLN A 415 23.83 -10.62 -17.96
C GLN A 415 24.10 -10.69 -19.48
N VAL A 416 25.22 -10.14 -19.94
CA VAL A 416 25.56 -10.01 -21.36
C VAL A 416 27.06 -10.30 -21.56
N SER A 417 27.40 -11.03 -22.62
CA SER A 417 28.77 -11.39 -22.98
C SER A 417 29.30 -10.51 -24.13
N ALA A 418 30.62 -10.46 -24.30
CA ALA A 418 31.22 -9.74 -25.42
C ALA A 418 30.85 -10.44 -26.74
N GLY A 419 30.21 -9.70 -27.66
CA GLY A 419 29.69 -10.20 -28.94
C GLY A 419 28.16 -10.28 -29.05
N ASP A 420 27.42 -10.14 -27.94
CA ASP A 420 25.94 -10.23 -27.97
C ASP A 420 25.31 -8.98 -28.62
N ALA A 421 24.26 -9.21 -29.42
CA ALA A 421 23.49 -8.16 -30.08
C ALA A 421 22.34 -7.67 -29.17
N LEU A 422 22.30 -6.37 -28.90
CA LEU A 422 21.32 -5.71 -28.04
C LEU A 422 20.42 -4.80 -28.85
N SER A 423 19.14 -4.74 -28.46
CA SER A 423 18.20 -3.73 -28.95
C SER A 423 17.99 -2.65 -27.88
N ILE A 424 18.28 -1.41 -28.25
CA ILE A 424 18.15 -0.24 -27.39
C ILE A 424 16.96 0.58 -27.91
N ARG A 425 15.87 0.62 -27.14
CA ARG A 425 14.70 1.42 -27.47
C ARG A 425 14.75 2.78 -26.79
N VAL A 426 14.68 3.84 -27.59
CA VAL A 426 14.64 5.24 -27.15
C VAL A 426 13.28 5.85 -27.52
N ALA A 427 13.01 7.09 -27.08
CA ALA A 427 11.73 7.77 -27.30
C ALA A 427 11.30 7.81 -28.78
N GLU A 428 12.27 7.99 -29.68
CA GLU A 428 12.06 8.02 -31.12
C GLU A 428 12.98 6.97 -31.78
N GLY A 429 12.52 5.71 -31.76
CA GLY A 429 13.13 4.63 -32.54
C GLY A 429 13.93 3.59 -31.77
N GLU A 430 14.50 2.64 -32.52
CA GLU A 430 15.20 1.46 -32.00
C GLU A 430 16.59 1.37 -32.63
N ILE A 431 17.63 1.29 -31.79
CA ILE A 431 19.04 1.23 -32.20
C ILE A 431 19.58 -0.16 -31.85
N ARG A 432 20.18 -0.85 -32.82
CA ARG A 432 20.87 -2.13 -32.59
C ARG A 432 22.34 -1.89 -32.26
N ALA A 433 22.85 -2.52 -31.21
CA ALA A 433 24.22 -2.36 -30.75
C ALA A 433 24.84 -3.70 -30.36
N ASN A 434 26.12 -3.92 -30.69
CA ASN A 434 26.86 -5.12 -30.30
C ASN A 434 27.79 -4.82 -29.12
N VAL A 435 27.87 -5.72 -28.13
CA VAL A 435 28.67 -5.51 -26.91
C VAL A 435 30.15 -5.77 -27.16
N ALA A 436 30.98 -4.72 -27.13
CA ALA A 436 32.43 -4.83 -27.28
C ALA A 436 33.17 -5.27 -25.98
N GLY A 437 32.50 -5.20 -24.82
CA GLY A 437 33.02 -5.69 -23.52
C GLY A 437 32.39 -4.99 -22.31
N ALA A 438 32.18 -5.70 -21.20
CA ALA A 438 31.51 -5.19 -20.00
C ALA A 438 32.47 -5.11 -18.79
N LYS A 439 32.63 -3.91 -18.19
CA LYS A 439 33.37 -3.70 -16.94
C LYS A 439 32.42 -3.36 -15.79
N ARG A 440 32.60 -4.03 -14.64
CA ARG A 440 31.76 -3.86 -13.42
C ARG A 440 32.35 -2.75 -12.54
N ALA A 441 31.57 -1.69 -12.26
CA ALA A 441 32.01 -0.61 -11.35
C ALA A 441 31.85 -0.98 -9.86
N LYS A 442 32.83 -0.62 -9.01
CA LYS A 442 32.77 -0.75 -7.53
C LYS A 442 31.77 0.25 -6.93
N LYS A 443 30.94 -0.22 -5.99
CA LYS A 443 29.90 0.57 -5.29
C LYS A 443 30.49 1.81 -4.59
N ALA A 444 29.97 3.00 -4.92
CA ALA A 444 30.24 4.24 -4.19
C ALA A 444 29.34 4.36 -2.94
N LYS A 445 29.94 4.84 -1.84
CA LYS A 445 29.33 5.07 -0.51
C LYS A 445 28.34 6.25 -0.59
N ALA A 446 27.16 6.10 0.01
CA ALA A 446 26.09 7.09 -0.03
C ALA A 446 26.50 8.43 0.60
N ARG A 447 26.40 9.53 -0.16
CA ARG A 447 26.44 10.91 0.34
C ARG A 447 25.04 11.29 0.82
N GLY A 448 24.92 11.74 2.07
CA GLY A 448 23.68 12.31 2.63
C GLY A 448 23.28 13.62 1.94
N PRO A 449 22.02 14.07 2.10
CA PRO A 449 21.46 15.16 1.29
C PRO A 449 22.14 16.49 1.62
N ALA A 450 22.51 17.21 0.57
CA ALA A 450 23.09 18.55 0.65
C ALA A 450 22.03 19.57 1.09
N ASN A 451 22.42 20.40 2.05
CA ASN A 451 21.65 21.47 2.66
C ASN A 451 21.38 22.57 1.62
N ILE A 452 20.12 22.77 1.21
CA ILE A 452 19.72 23.88 0.34
C ILE A 452 19.38 25.07 1.23
N ALA A 453 20.20 26.12 1.17
CA ALA A 453 19.98 27.38 1.86
C ALA A 453 18.72 28.11 1.35
N PRO A 454 17.93 28.76 2.21
CA PRO A 454 16.76 29.51 1.77
C PRO A 454 17.17 30.84 1.14
N ALA A 455 16.59 31.15 -0.02
CA ALA A 455 16.75 32.41 -0.71
C ALA A 455 16.10 33.57 0.07
N LYS A 456 16.84 34.68 0.15
CA LYS A 456 16.47 35.95 0.81
C LYS A 456 15.13 36.50 0.33
N ALA A 457 14.15 36.63 1.22
CA ALA A 457 13.01 37.52 1.06
C ALA A 457 13.36 38.91 1.64
N ARG A 458 13.56 39.91 0.76
CA ARG A 458 13.59 41.33 1.15
C ARG A 458 12.16 41.79 1.46
N GLY A 459 12.02 42.47 2.59
CA GLY A 459 10.73 42.69 3.25
C GLY A 459 10.02 44.02 2.99
N ARG A 460 9.10 44.27 3.92
CA ARG A 460 8.28 45.44 4.29
C ARG A 460 6.80 45.04 4.30
N SER A 461 5.97 45.32 5.30
CA SER A 461 6.13 45.91 6.64
C SER A 461 4.74 45.88 7.30
N ASN A 462 4.69 45.56 8.59
CA ASN A 462 3.72 45.92 9.64
C ASN A 462 2.24 46.15 9.30
N VAL A 463 1.37 45.28 9.86
CA VAL A 463 0.13 45.72 10.56
C VAL A 463 -0.14 44.79 11.76
N LEU A 464 0.06 45.35 12.95
CA LEU A 464 -0.59 45.16 14.27
C LEU A 464 -1.16 43.79 14.70
N GLU A 465 -0.61 43.28 15.81
CA GLU A 465 -1.26 42.35 16.75
C GLU A 465 -2.51 42.98 17.41
N PRO A 466 -3.44 42.13 17.88
CA PRO A 466 -3.83 42.29 19.27
C PRO A 466 -3.83 40.96 20.06
N THR A 467 -3.05 40.99 21.14
CA THR A 467 -3.35 40.56 22.52
C THR A 467 -4.00 39.19 22.79
N ARG A 468 -3.22 38.36 23.50
CA ARG A 468 -3.62 37.19 24.30
C ARG A 468 -4.69 37.55 25.34
N SER A 469 -5.68 36.68 25.49
CA SER A 469 -6.40 36.46 26.76
C SER A 469 -6.61 34.96 26.99
N SER A 470 -6.49 34.57 28.26
CA SER A 470 -6.31 33.23 28.84
C SER A 470 -7.60 32.36 28.80
N PRO A 471 -7.50 31.04 29.10
CA PRO A 471 -8.59 30.09 28.91
C PRO A 471 -9.54 30.06 30.11
N VAL A 472 -10.85 29.96 29.86
CA VAL A 472 -11.87 29.71 30.88
C VAL A 472 -12.34 28.26 30.78
N LYS A 473 -12.29 27.56 31.93
CA LYS A 473 -12.89 26.26 32.19
C LYS A 473 -14.43 26.37 32.29
N ALA A 474 -15.13 25.43 31.65
CA ALA A 474 -16.42 24.84 32.07
C ALA A 474 -16.61 23.59 31.17
N GLY A 475 -16.99 22.40 31.59
CA GLY A 475 -17.76 22.00 32.77
C GLY A 475 -19.14 21.50 32.36
N GLN A 476 -19.25 20.19 32.11
CA GLN A 476 -20.45 19.31 32.18
C GLN A 476 -21.63 19.40 31.18
N GLY A 477 -22.21 18.20 30.95
CA GLY A 477 -23.51 17.88 30.32
C GLY A 477 -23.33 17.10 29.01
N SER A 478 -23.46 15.76 28.88
CA SER A 478 -24.44 14.79 29.38
C SER A 478 -25.90 15.22 29.18
N LEU A 479 -26.46 14.91 28.01
CA LEU A 479 -27.74 14.21 27.79
C LEU A 479 -28.15 14.32 26.31
N PHE A 480 -28.54 13.16 25.75
CA PHE A 480 -29.04 12.87 24.39
C PHE A 480 -28.02 12.66 23.28
#